data_AF-A0A8H7XWK0-F1
#
_entry.id   AF-A0A8H7XWK0-F1
#
_cell.length_a   1.000
_cell.length_b   1.000
_cell.length_c   1.000
_cell.angle_alpha   90.00
_cell.angle_beta   90.00
_cell.angle_gamma   90.00
#
_symmetry.space_group_name_H-M   'P 1'
#
loop_
_entity.id
_entity.type
_entity.pdbx_description
1 polymer ?
#
loop_
_entity_poly.entity_id
_entity_poly.type
_entity_poly.pdbx_seq_one_letter_code
_entity_poly.pdbx_strand_id
1 'polypeptide(L)'
;MPSFWSASLDLFRKDPSYRHFDNAMKCINLYNEKHDVEDLNTSISHFQISLRNRGKTKEKHARYSLDKILTHYSDALWTRYQLDVSKFAADMDKVIQLDEEICRIWGSQSDQPAISAPLAKKRLALANLHAARCYRAMRSFERSKQQADKDFAKASYGKAIGQIRTVLWEMDTVPPEVRWIARVMRGVVVTTWWDHQDLEGVENTQDAERTLQEAINNIADALDIGAPLTIDAVEQAKFKATPETCMRTLGTAHYVCYQISERLSDLDDAIRWNRQLLSRIGPIHEEYAYCKFDLAQQLFEKYQHERRTRKNGTGHYLEANTATPGSQALYDAEVVAKALMDELPKMHDTAKYREIQVNLDKLLRTMDAHSAYSASNKGSSLRTPSPAPSAPSSGHASMSCAGA
;
A
#
# COMPACT_ATOMS: atom_id res chain seq x y z
N MET A 1 30.66 26.93 -55.46
CA MET A 1 29.25 27.33 -55.61
C MET A 1 28.36 26.11 -55.36
N PRO A 2 27.58 26.07 -54.27
CA PRO A 2 26.63 24.97 -54.04
C PRO A 2 25.57 24.99 -55.15
N SER A 3 25.26 23.83 -55.74
CA SER A 3 24.32 23.73 -56.85
C SER A 3 22.90 24.07 -56.40
N PHE A 4 22.17 24.85 -57.19
CA PHE A 4 20.74 25.20 -56.99
C PHE A 4 19.85 23.97 -56.76
N TRP A 5 20.26 22.80 -57.25
CA TRP A 5 19.58 21.51 -57.06
C TRP A 5 19.75 20.91 -55.66
N SER A 6 20.78 21.29 -54.89
CA SER A 6 20.97 20.81 -53.52
C SER A 6 20.01 21.46 -52.52
N ALA A 7 19.60 22.71 -52.76
CA ALA A 7 18.68 23.44 -51.88
C ALA A 7 17.20 23.05 -52.09
N SER A 8 16.82 22.56 -53.27
CA SER A 8 15.44 22.17 -53.58
C SER A 8 15.07 20.76 -53.12
N LEU A 9 16.05 19.86 -52.96
CA LEU A 9 15.81 18.49 -52.45
C LEU A 9 15.65 18.42 -50.92
N ASP A 10 16.22 19.37 -50.18
CA ASP A 10 16.02 19.45 -48.72
C ASP A 10 14.64 20.03 -48.34
N LEU A 11 13.97 20.75 -49.24
CA LEU A 11 12.63 21.31 -48.98
C LEU A 11 11.50 20.26 -48.93
N PHE A 12 11.73 19.06 -49.49
CA PHE A 12 10.71 18.00 -49.58
C PHE A 12 10.93 16.81 -48.65
N ARG A 13 12.02 16.77 -47.87
CA ARG A 13 12.20 15.78 -46.80
C ARG A 13 11.45 16.20 -45.53
N LYS A 14 10.12 16.37 -45.65
CA LYS A 14 9.26 16.55 -44.48
C LYS A 14 9.37 15.29 -43.60
N ASP A 15 9.77 15.47 -42.34
CA ASP A 15 9.93 14.40 -41.36
C ASP A 15 8.67 13.50 -41.34
N PRO A 16 8.75 12.21 -41.72
CA PRO A 16 7.56 11.36 -41.75
C PRO A 16 6.97 11.10 -40.35
N SER A 17 7.69 11.41 -39.27
CA SER A 17 7.21 11.21 -37.90
C SER A 17 5.93 12.01 -37.59
N TYR A 18 5.79 13.25 -38.07
CA TYR A 18 4.66 14.10 -37.69
C TYR A 18 3.32 13.56 -38.20
N ARG A 19 3.29 12.94 -39.39
CA ARG A 19 2.04 12.39 -39.95
C ARG A 19 1.53 11.24 -39.08
N HIS A 20 2.44 10.38 -38.63
CA HIS A 20 2.09 9.27 -37.75
C HIS A 20 1.71 9.77 -36.36
N PHE A 21 2.39 10.79 -35.82
CA PHE A 21 1.97 11.41 -34.57
C PHE A 21 0.56 12.03 -34.67
N ASP A 22 0.28 12.80 -35.72
CA ASP A 22 -1.04 13.41 -35.94
C ASP A 22 -2.14 12.35 -36.07
N ASN A 23 -1.87 11.24 -36.76
CA ASN A 23 -2.81 10.12 -36.85
C ASN A 23 -2.99 9.41 -35.51
N ALA A 24 -1.93 9.22 -34.72
CA ALA A 24 -2.04 8.65 -33.39
C ALA A 24 -2.93 9.51 -32.48
N MET A 25 -2.77 10.84 -32.54
CA MET A 25 -3.62 11.78 -31.81
C MET A 25 -5.07 11.80 -32.29
N LYS A 26 -5.34 11.54 -33.58
CA LYS A 26 -6.72 11.37 -34.06
C LYS A 26 -7.35 10.10 -33.49
N CYS A 27 -6.62 8.99 -33.53
CA CYS A 27 -7.10 7.71 -32.99
C CYS A 27 -7.32 7.76 -31.48
N ILE A 28 -6.46 8.44 -30.70
CA ILE A 28 -6.68 8.57 -29.24
C ILE A 28 -7.93 9.42 -28.94
N ASN A 29 -8.20 10.46 -29.74
CA ASN A 29 -9.43 11.25 -29.58
C ASN A 29 -10.68 10.42 -29.90
N LEU A 30 -10.65 9.63 -30.98
CA LEU A 30 -11.73 8.68 -31.30
C LEU A 30 -11.94 7.65 -30.19
N TYR A 31 -10.86 7.13 -29.60
CA TYR A 31 -10.95 6.27 -28.42
C TYR A 31 -11.59 7.00 -27.23
N ASN A 32 -11.23 8.25 -26.95
CA ASN A 32 -11.83 9.00 -25.85
C ASN A 32 -13.33 9.29 -26.08
N GLU A 33 -13.77 9.40 -27.34
CA GLU A 33 -15.18 9.60 -27.70
C GLU A 33 -16.00 8.30 -27.67
N LYS A 34 -15.43 7.19 -28.17
CA LYS A 34 -16.17 5.94 -28.43
C LYS A 34 -15.83 4.81 -27.46
N HIS A 35 -14.72 4.94 -26.74
CA HIS A 35 -14.09 3.89 -25.94
C HIS A 35 -13.77 2.60 -26.73
N ASP A 36 -13.50 2.72 -28.04
CA ASP A 36 -13.16 1.59 -28.91
C ASP A 36 -11.68 1.18 -28.78
N VAL A 37 -11.43 -0.03 -28.30
CA VAL A 37 -10.08 -0.58 -28.09
C VAL A 37 -9.28 -0.69 -29.40
N GLU A 38 -9.94 -0.82 -30.56
CA GLU A 38 -9.27 -0.83 -31.86
C GLU A 38 -8.62 0.52 -32.20
N ASP A 39 -9.31 1.62 -31.91
CA ASP A 39 -8.78 2.98 -32.06
C ASP A 39 -7.55 3.19 -31.16
N LEU A 40 -7.59 2.72 -29.92
CA LEU A 40 -6.45 2.79 -28.99
C LEU A 40 -5.25 1.98 -29.50
N ASN A 41 -5.47 0.76 -29.99
CA ASN A 41 -4.41 -0.07 -30.58
C ASN A 41 -3.80 0.57 -31.84
N THR A 42 -4.64 1.18 -32.67
CA THR A 42 -4.21 1.91 -33.87
C THR A 42 -3.36 3.12 -33.51
N SER A 43 -3.76 3.87 -32.46
CA SER A 43 -2.99 4.98 -31.91
C SER A 43 -1.59 4.53 -31.45
N ILE A 44 -1.51 3.45 -30.68
CA ILE A 44 -0.27 2.85 -30.20
C ILE A 44 0.67 2.46 -31.36
N SER A 45 0.14 1.83 -32.40
CA SER A 45 0.90 1.47 -33.61
C SER A 45 1.47 2.72 -34.30
N HIS A 46 0.66 3.77 -34.44
CA HIS A 46 1.12 5.03 -35.02
C HIS A 46 2.18 5.75 -34.17
N PHE A 47 2.08 5.73 -32.84
CA PHE A 47 3.14 6.26 -31.97
C PHE A 47 4.46 5.49 -32.13
N GLN A 48 4.42 4.15 -32.24
CA GLN A 48 5.61 3.35 -32.48
C GLN A 48 6.31 3.72 -33.79
N ILE A 49 5.54 3.89 -34.88
CA ILE A 49 6.08 4.30 -36.17
C ILE A 49 6.65 5.72 -36.09
N SER A 50 5.93 6.63 -35.42
CA SER A 50 6.39 8.01 -35.20
C SER A 50 7.73 8.04 -34.47
N LEU A 51 7.87 7.29 -33.36
CA LEU A 51 9.10 7.21 -32.58
C LEU A 51 10.27 6.62 -33.40
N ARG A 52 10.03 5.54 -34.17
CA ARG A 52 11.04 4.94 -35.05
C ARG A 52 11.52 5.92 -36.12
N ASN A 53 10.61 6.71 -36.69
CA ASN A 53 10.96 7.72 -37.68
C ASN A 53 11.69 8.90 -37.05
N ARG A 54 11.30 9.32 -35.84
CA ARG A 54 11.96 10.41 -35.11
C ARG A 54 13.44 10.14 -34.84
N GLY A 55 13.82 8.89 -34.60
CA GLY A 55 15.22 8.48 -34.43
C GLY A 55 16.09 8.64 -35.69
N LYS A 56 15.47 8.79 -36.87
CA LYS A 56 16.17 9.03 -38.15
C LYS A 56 16.29 10.51 -38.51
N THR A 57 15.49 11.36 -37.86
CA THR A 57 15.41 12.80 -38.16
C THR A 57 16.32 13.59 -37.22
N LYS A 58 17.14 14.49 -37.78
CA LYS A 58 17.94 15.44 -36.98
C LYS A 58 17.01 16.37 -36.19
N GLU A 59 17.35 16.62 -34.93
CA GLU A 59 16.49 17.34 -33.98
C GLU A 59 16.00 18.71 -34.47
N LYS A 60 16.86 19.48 -35.15
CA LYS A 60 16.52 20.80 -35.71
C LYS A 60 15.40 20.80 -36.76
N HIS A 61 15.00 19.63 -37.27
CA HIS A 61 14.00 19.47 -38.32
C HIS A 61 12.76 18.70 -37.87
N ALA A 62 12.71 18.25 -36.61
CA ALA A 62 11.57 17.52 -36.10
C ALA A 62 10.43 18.49 -35.76
N ARG A 63 9.22 18.22 -36.26
CA ARG A 63 8.03 19.04 -35.96
C ARG A 63 7.55 18.85 -34.52
N TYR A 64 7.71 17.64 -33.98
CA TYR A 64 7.39 17.32 -32.59
C TYR A 64 8.66 16.93 -31.84
N SER A 65 8.76 17.42 -30.61
CA SER A 65 9.85 17.06 -29.71
C SER A 65 9.73 15.57 -29.31
N LEU A 66 10.88 14.95 -29.02
CA LEU A 66 10.95 13.53 -28.71
C LEU A 66 10.13 13.20 -27.45
N ASP A 67 10.28 14.02 -26.40
CA ASP A 67 9.55 13.92 -25.13
C ASP A 67 8.02 13.97 -25.30
N LYS A 68 7.52 14.77 -26.25
CA LYS A 68 6.09 14.82 -26.56
C LYS A 68 5.58 13.51 -27.16
N ILE A 69 6.33 12.94 -28.12
CA ILE A 69 5.99 11.62 -28.70
C ILE A 69 6.01 10.54 -27.62
N LEU A 70 7.06 10.52 -26.79
CA LEU A 70 7.20 9.54 -25.70
C LEU A 70 6.06 9.67 -24.68
N THR A 71 5.68 10.89 -24.32
CA THR A 71 4.63 11.16 -23.32
C THR A 71 3.30 10.58 -23.78
N HIS A 72 2.82 10.98 -24.97
CA HIS A 72 1.53 10.47 -25.46
C HIS A 72 1.55 8.97 -25.74
N TYR A 73 2.70 8.42 -26.16
CA TYR A 73 2.83 6.98 -26.34
C TYR A 73 2.75 6.22 -25.00
N SER A 74 3.44 6.72 -23.98
CA SER A 74 3.39 6.19 -22.61
C SER A 74 1.97 6.24 -22.05
N ASP A 75 1.26 7.35 -22.25
CA ASP A 75 -0.12 7.52 -21.78
C ASP A 75 -1.08 6.54 -22.49
N ALA A 76 -0.98 6.38 -23.82
CA ALA A 76 -1.81 5.42 -24.55
C ALA A 76 -1.57 3.95 -24.12
N LEU A 77 -0.30 3.57 -23.89
CA LEU A 77 0.04 2.23 -23.37
C LEU A 77 -0.51 2.03 -21.94
N TRP A 78 -0.42 3.06 -21.10
CA TRP A 78 -0.97 3.01 -19.75
C TRP A 78 -2.50 2.84 -19.76
N THR A 79 -3.20 3.60 -20.61
CA THR A 79 -4.64 3.44 -20.80
C THR A 79 -4.99 2.01 -21.23
N ARG A 80 -4.25 1.43 -22.18
CA ARG A 80 -4.49 0.03 -22.61
C ARG A 80 -4.21 -0.97 -21.49
N TYR A 81 -3.16 -0.77 -20.72
CA TYR A 81 -2.85 -1.58 -19.54
C TYR A 81 -3.98 -1.55 -18.50
N GLN A 82 -4.61 -0.40 -18.27
CA GLN A 82 -5.72 -0.28 -17.33
C GLN A 82 -6.99 -1.02 -17.77
N LEU A 83 -7.19 -1.23 -19.08
CA LEU A 83 -8.33 -2.00 -19.59
C LEU A 83 -8.26 -3.49 -19.23
N ASP A 84 -7.07 -4.09 -19.33
CA ASP A 84 -6.84 -5.48 -18.94
C ASP A 84 -5.39 -5.66 -18.47
N VAL A 85 -5.24 -5.53 -17.16
CA VAL A 85 -3.98 -5.60 -16.41
C VAL A 85 -3.24 -6.93 -16.62
N SER A 86 -3.97 -8.00 -16.93
CA SER A 86 -3.43 -9.35 -17.14
C SER A 86 -2.95 -9.56 -18.57
N LYS A 87 -3.75 -9.13 -19.55
CA LYS A 87 -3.46 -9.28 -20.98
C LYS A 87 -2.34 -8.35 -21.46
N PHE A 88 -2.26 -7.15 -20.89
CA PHE A 88 -1.33 -6.10 -21.32
C PHE A 88 -0.19 -5.86 -20.34
N ALA A 89 0.24 -6.87 -19.58
CA ALA A 89 1.32 -6.72 -18.60
C ALA A 89 2.63 -6.15 -19.19
N ALA A 90 2.96 -6.48 -20.45
CA ALA A 90 4.13 -5.97 -21.17
C ALA A 90 4.06 -4.46 -21.46
N ASP A 91 2.85 -3.87 -21.51
CA ASP A 91 2.70 -2.43 -21.71
C ASP A 91 3.23 -1.66 -20.51
N MET A 92 3.03 -2.16 -19.27
CA MET A 92 3.57 -1.52 -18.06
C MET A 92 5.10 -1.40 -18.10
N ASP A 93 5.80 -2.45 -18.54
CA ASP A 93 7.26 -2.41 -18.71
C ASP A 93 7.67 -1.39 -19.76
N LYS A 94 6.88 -1.28 -20.84
CA LYS A 94 7.16 -0.30 -21.89
C LYS A 94 6.90 1.13 -21.42
N VAL A 95 5.83 1.37 -20.66
CA VAL A 95 5.51 2.66 -20.02
C VAL A 95 6.67 3.08 -19.11
N ILE A 96 7.17 2.19 -18.26
CA ILE A 96 8.34 2.47 -17.39
C ILE A 96 9.55 2.92 -18.22
N GLN A 97 9.89 2.20 -19.29
CA GLN A 97 11.02 2.58 -20.16
C GLN A 97 10.84 3.95 -20.80
N LEU A 98 9.62 4.27 -21.27
CA LEU A 98 9.33 5.56 -21.89
C LEU A 98 9.36 6.69 -20.86
N ASP A 99 8.79 6.49 -19.67
CA ASP A 99 8.76 7.48 -18.59
C ASP A 99 10.15 7.70 -17.97
N GLU A 100 11.01 6.68 -17.86
CA GLU A 100 12.43 6.81 -17.50
C GLU A 100 13.19 7.70 -18.51
N GLU A 101 12.94 7.49 -19.81
CA GLU A 101 13.55 8.30 -20.88
C GLU A 101 13.06 9.75 -20.88
N ILE A 102 11.76 9.99 -20.65
CA ILE A 102 11.21 11.34 -20.50
C ILE A 102 11.86 12.06 -19.31
N CYS A 103 11.96 11.38 -18.15
CA CYS A 103 12.61 11.94 -16.97
C CYS A 103 14.08 12.28 -17.23
N ARG A 104 14.78 11.49 -18.04
CA ARG A 104 16.17 11.75 -18.43
C ARG A 104 16.28 12.99 -19.33
N ILE A 105 15.44 13.12 -20.35
CA ILE A 105 15.42 14.27 -21.26
C ILE A 105 15.11 15.55 -20.48
N TRP A 106 14.03 15.56 -19.71
CA TRP A 106 13.62 16.72 -18.92
C TRP A 106 14.60 17.03 -17.79
N GLY A 107 15.21 16.01 -17.17
CA GLY A 107 16.26 16.18 -16.17
C GLY A 107 17.49 16.92 -16.71
N SER A 108 17.87 16.69 -17.97
CA SER A 108 18.96 17.45 -18.62
C SER A 108 18.58 18.89 -18.99
N GLN A 109 17.30 19.24 -18.88
CA GLN A 109 16.76 20.58 -19.15
C GLN A 109 16.32 21.29 -17.84
N SER A 110 16.69 20.74 -16.68
CA SER A 110 16.16 21.11 -15.36
C SER A 110 16.43 22.55 -14.93
N ASP A 111 17.36 23.25 -15.57
CA ASP A 111 17.59 24.69 -15.37
C ASP A 111 16.40 25.55 -15.81
N GLN A 112 15.39 24.98 -16.48
CA GLN A 112 14.17 25.67 -16.89
C GLN A 112 13.06 25.49 -15.85
N PRO A 113 12.62 26.57 -15.15
CA PRO A 113 11.55 26.50 -14.16
C PRO A 113 10.22 25.94 -14.71
N ALA A 114 9.98 26.10 -16.02
CA ALA A 114 8.78 25.57 -16.68
C ALA A 114 8.72 24.03 -16.69
N ILE A 115 9.85 23.34 -16.50
CA ILE A 115 9.95 21.89 -16.60
C ILE A 115 9.89 21.21 -15.22
N SER A 116 10.20 21.93 -14.13
CA SER A 116 10.28 21.34 -12.78
C SER A 116 8.97 20.67 -12.35
N ALA A 117 7.83 21.34 -12.53
CA ALA A 117 6.54 20.80 -12.13
C ALA A 117 6.10 19.60 -13.01
N PRO A 118 6.13 19.66 -14.36
CA PRO A 118 5.89 18.48 -15.20
C PRO A 118 6.82 17.29 -14.89
N LEU A 119 8.11 17.56 -14.67
CA LEU A 119 9.09 16.54 -14.31
C LEU A 119 8.76 15.88 -12.97
N ALA A 120 8.43 16.66 -11.95
CA ALA A 120 8.03 16.12 -10.66
C ALA A 120 6.81 15.21 -10.76
N LYS A 121 5.77 15.62 -11.50
CA LYS A 121 4.58 14.78 -11.74
C LYS A 121 4.94 13.48 -12.48
N LYS A 122 5.78 13.57 -13.51
CA LYS A 122 6.22 12.39 -14.27
C LYS A 122 7.07 11.44 -13.43
N ARG A 123 7.91 11.95 -12.52
CA ARG A 123 8.65 11.14 -11.54
C ARG A 123 7.72 10.41 -10.58
N LEU A 124 6.65 11.04 -10.11
CA LEU A 124 5.64 10.36 -9.28
C LEU A 124 4.87 9.29 -10.04
N ALA A 125 4.51 9.54 -11.30
CA ALA A 125 3.91 8.52 -12.16
C ALA A 125 4.85 7.32 -12.32
N LEU A 126 6.13 7.56 -12.57
CA LEU A 126 7.16 6.52 -12.66
C LEU A 126 7.36 5.77 -11.32
N ALA A 127 7.34 6.48 -10.20
CA ALA A 127 7.41 5.89 -8.87
C ALA A 127 6.24 4.93 -8.62
N ASN A 128 5.02 5.33 -8.98
CA ASN A 128 3.83 4.51 -8.86
C ASN A 128 3.90 3.24 -9.73
N LEU A 129 4.44 3.33 -10.95
CA LEU A 129 4.67 2.16 -11.80
C LEU A 129 5.67 1.18 -11.17
N HIS A 130 6.76 1.69 -10.59
CA HIS A 130 7.72 0.86 -9.87
C HIS A 130 7.12 0.25 -8.59
N ALA A 131 6.27 0.98 -7.88
CA ALA A 131 5.53 0.47 -6.73
C ALA A 131 4.58 -0.68 -7.13
N ALA A 132 3.84 -0.52 -8.22
CA ALA A 132 2.97 -1.58 -8.76
C ALA A 132 3.78 -2.83 -9.17
N ARG A 133 4.95 -2.63 -9.78
CA ARG A 133 5.89 -3.72 -10.12
C ARG A 133 6.43 -4.42 -8.87
N CYS A 134 6.79 -3.65 -7.84
CA CYS A 134 7.21 -4.17 -6.54
C CYS A 134 6.11 -5.05 -5.92
N TYR A 135 4.88 -4.55 -5.85
CA TYR A 135 3.74 -5.28 -5.30
C TYR A 135 3.48 -6.62 -6.01
N ARG A 136 3.49 -6.62 -7.35
CA ARG A 136 3.35 -7.84 -8.14
C ARG A 136 4.44 -8.87 -7.85
N ALA A 137 5.68 -8.40 -7.71
CA ALA A 137 6.82 -9.24 -7.40
C ALA A 137 6.75 -9.83 -5.99
N MET A 138 6.29 -9.05 -4.99
CA MET A 138 6.05 -9.55 -3.64
C MET A 138 4.99 -10.65 -3.63
N ARG A 139 3.86 -10.45 -4.31
CA ARG A 139 2.83 -11.50 -4.47
C ARG A 139 3.35 -12.75 -5.20
N SER A 140 4.25 -12.58 -6.18
CA SER A 140 4.91 -13.71 -6.84
C SER A 140 5.78 -14.46 -5.85
N PHE A 141 6.63 -13.75 -5.10
CA PHE A 141 7.49 -14.31 -4.06
C PHE A 141 6.71 -15.06 -2.99
N GLU A 142 5.57 -14.54 -2.53
CA GLU A 142 4.73 -15.22 -1.54
C GLU A 142 4.27 -16.61 -2.00
N ARG A 143 4.02 -16.78 -3.30
CA ARG A 143 3.58 -18.05 -3.90
C ARG A 143 4.74 -18.96 -4.28
N SER A 144 5.80 -18.38 -4.86
CA SER A 144 6.92 -19.12 -5.45
C SER A 144 8.04 -19.41 -4.44
N LYS A 145 8.16 -18.54 -3.41
CA LYS A 145 9.28 -18.45 -2.48
C LYS A 145 10.65 -18.33 -3.16
N GLN A 146 10.69 -17.85 -4.41
CA GLN A 146 11.92 -17.71 -5.18
C GLN A 146 12.67 -16.41 -4.84
N GLN A 147 13.94 -16.50 -4.45
CA GLN A 147 14.76 -15.33 -4.08
C GLN A 147 14.83 -14.27 -5.21
N ALA A 148 14.82 -14.69 -6.48
CA ALA A 148 14.82 -13.78 -7.61
C ALA A 148 13.63 -12.80 -7.61
N ASP A 149 12.44 -13.27 -7.21
CA ASP A 149 11.24 -12.42 -7.09
C ASP A 149 11.41 -11.39 -5.97
N LYS A 150 12.01 -11.80 -4.83
CA LYS A 150 12.32 -10.93 -3.69
C LYS A 150 13.34 -9.85 -4.06
N ASP A 151 14.42 -10.22 -4.74
CA ASP A 151 15.46 -9.28 -5.19
C ASP A 151 14.90 -8.26 -6.19
N PHE A 152 14.04 -8.74 -7.10
CA PHE A 152 13.37 -7.89 -8.07
C PHE A 152 12.35 -6.93 -7.41
N ALA A 153 11.60 -7.41 -6.41
CA ALA A 153 10.73 -6.57 -5.59
C ALA A 153 11.53 -5.47 -4.87
N LYS A 154 12.66 -5.83 -4.25
CA LYS A 154 13.57 -4.90 -3.56
C LYS A 154 14.13 -3.84 -4.51
N ALA A 155 14.57 -4.24 -5.70
CA ALA A 155 15.08 -3.32 -6.71
C ALA A 155 13.98 -2.34 -7.18
N SER A 156 12.76 -2.83 -7.38
CA SER A 156 11.61 -2.00 -7.78
C SER A 156 11.20 -1.03 -6.66
N TYR A 157 11.19 -1.47 -5.41
CA TYR A 157 10.98 -0.62 -4.23
C TYR A 157 12.03 0.50 -4.17
N GLY A 158 13.32 0.17 -4.31
CA GLY A 158 14.40 1.16 -4.30
C GLY A 158 14.24 2.22 -5.39
N LYS A 159 13.84 1.82 -6.61
CA LYS A 159 13.52 2.76 -7.70
C LYS A 159 12.34 3.68 -7.34
N ALA A 160 11.24 3.12 -6.83
CA ALA A 160 10.07 3.91 -6.44
C ALA A 160 10.42 4.97 -5.38
N ILE A 161 11.10 4.56 -4.30
CA ILE A 161 11.52 5.47 -3.22
C ILE A 161 12.51 6.51 -3.73
N GLY A 162 13.44 6.15 -4.62
CA GLY A 162 14.38 7.09 -5.22
C GLY A 162 13.69 8.23 -5.98
N GLN A 163 12.68 7.90 -6.80
CA GLN A 163 11.90 8.91 -7.53
C GLN A 163 11.12 9.82 -6.57
N ILE A 164 10.45 9.25 -5.56
CA ILE A 164 9.66 10.02 -4.58
C ILE A 164 10.55 10.95 -3.75
N ARG A 165 11.71 10.46 -3.28
CA ARG A 165 12.67 11.28 -2.53
C ARG A 165 13.17 12.45 -3.35
N THR A 166 13.42 12.24 -4.64
CA THR A 166 13.88 13.33 -5.51
C THR A 166 12.83 14.44 -5.59
N VAL A 167 11.55 14.09 -5.75
CA VAL A 167 10.44 15.06 -5.73
C VAL A 167 10.30 15.77 -4.38
N LEU A 168 10.46 15.04 -3.28
CA LEU A 168 10.40 15.61 -1.93
C LEU A 168 11.60 16.48 -1.57
N TRP A 169 12.76 16.31 -2.20
CA TRP A 169 13.94 17.16 -1.98
C TRP A 169 13.86 18.49 -2.73
N GLU A 170 13.17 18.53 -3.87
CA GLU A 170 12.98 19.72 -4.70
C GLU A 170 11.87 20.66 -4.14
N MET A 171 11.77 20.78 -2.81
CA MET A 171 10.60 21.34 -2.10
C MET A 171 10.16 22.72 -2.56
N ASP A 172 11.10 23.58 -2.97
CA ASP A 172 10.83 24.97 -3.33
C ASP A 172 10.33 25.14 -4.77
N THR A 173 10.55 24.12 -5.62
CA THR A 173 10.20 24.18 -7.06
C THR A 173 9.01 23.31 -7.43
N VAL A 174 8.60 22.43 -6.53
CA VAL A 174 7.50 21.48 -6.74
C VAL A 174 6.20 22.05 -6.17
N PRO A 175 5.12 22.08 -6.96
CA PRO A 175 3.82 22.56 -6.49
C PRO A 175 3.36 21.83 -5.21
N PRO A 176 2.69 22.51 -4.25
CA PRO A 176 2.24 21.92 -3.00
C PRO A 176 1.43 20.62 -3.18
N GLU A 177 0.66 20.53 -4.26
CA GLU A 177 -0.21 19.40 -4.59
C GLU A 177 0.61 18.17 -4.97
N VAL A 178 1.68 18.38 -5.72
CA VAL A 178 2.61 17.31 -6.11
C VAL A 178 3.41 16.85 -4.90
N ARG A 179 3.83 17.76 -4.01
CA ARG A 179 4.47 17.39 -2.74
C ARG A 179 3.55 16.58 -1.84
N TRP A 180 2.27 16.95 -1.78
CA TRP A 180 1.25 16.21 -1.05
C TRP A 180 1.13 14.77 -1.57
N ILE A 181 0.96 14.59 -2.89
CA ILE A 181 0.91 13.25 -3.52
C ILE A 181 2.19 12.46 -3.23
N ALA A 182 3.36 13.10 -3.31
CA ALA A 182 4.64 12.46 -3.04
C ALA A 182 4.74 11.93 -1.59
N ARG A 183 4.23 12.68 -0.61
CA ARG A 183 4.19 12.26 0.80
C ARG A 183 3.29 11.04 0.99
N VAL A 184 2.07 11.09 0.46
CA VAL A 184 1.10 9.98 0.55
C VAL A 184 1.66 8.72 -0.15
N MET A 185 2.20 8.89 -1.36
CA MET A 185 2.78 7.80 -2.13
C MET A 185 3.98 7.17 -1.40
N ARG A 186 4.86 7.99 -0.79
CA ARG A 186 5.94 7.46 0.04
C ARG A 186 5.40 6.60 1.18
N GLY A 187 4.37 7.10 1.86
CA GLY A 187 3.63 6.40 2.89
C GLY A 187 3.20 5.00 2.42
N VAL A 188 2.40 4.96 1.36
CA VAL A 188 1.87 3.71 0.79
C VAL A 188 3.00 2.76 0.42
N VAL A 189 4.01 3.22 -0.33
CA VAL A 189 5.09 2.35 -0.82
C VAL A 189 5.92 1.77 0.32
N VAL A 190 6.26 2.57 1.34
CA VAL A 190 7.02 2.09 2.50
C VAL A 190 6.20 1.10 3.32
N THR A 191 4.95 1.43 3.63
CA THR A 191 4.09 0.55 4.43
C THR A 191 3.83 -0.77 3.73
N THR A 192 3.48 -0.76 2.44
CA THR A 192 3.27 -1.99 1.67
C THR A 192 4.55 -2.82 1.56
N TRP A 193 5.73 -2.21 1.42
CA TRP A 193 6.98 -2.97 1.41
C TRP A 193 7.19 -3.75 2.71
N TRP A 194 6.97 -3.11 3.86
CA TRP A 194 7.19 -3.71 5.17
C TRP A 194 6.09 -4.67 5.62
N ASP A 195 4.84 -4.44 5.22
CA ASP A 195 3.72 -5.36 5.46
C ASP A 195 3.95 -6.74 4.80
N HIS A 196 4.67 -6.76 3.68
CA HIS A 196 5.03 -7.98 2.95
C HIS A 196 6.43 -8.52 3.29
N GLN A 197 7.22 -7.85 4.14
CA GLN A 197 8.49 -8.43 4.58
C GLN A 197 8.21 -9.51 5.62
N ASP A 198 8.80 -10.69 5.41
CA ASP A 198 8.91 -11.68 6.46
C ASP A 198 9.80 -11.10 7.57
N LEU A 199 9.18 -10.77 8.71
CA LEU A 199 9.84 -10.11 9.84
C LEU A 199 11.00 -10.95 10.41
N GLU A 200 10.97 -12.27 10.19
CA GLU A 200 12.03 -13.19 10.63
C GLU A 200 13.38 -12.95 9.92
N GLY A 201 13.42 -12.19 8.82
CA GLY A 201 14.62 -11.91 8.03
C GLY A 201 15.06 -10.44 8.00
N VAL A 202 14.52 -9.58 8.86
CA VAL A 202 14.85 -8.14 8.87
C VAL A 202 16.16 -7.93 9.60
N GLU A 203 17.26 -7.83 8.85
CA GLU A 203 18.62 -7.65 9.39
C GLU A 203 18.80 -6.34 10.19
N ASN A 204 17.91 -5.36 10.00
CA ASN A 204 17.97 -4.08 10.72
C ASN A 204 16.56 -3.54 11.07
N THR A 205 16.04 -3.98 12.21
CA THR A 205 14.74 -3.53 12.74
C THR A 205 14.72 -2.02 13.02
N GLN A 206 15.83 -1.44 13.47
CA GLN A 206 15.92 -0.01 13.76
C GLN A 206 15.79 0.85 12.48
N ASP A 207 16.42 0.42 11.38
CA ASP A 207 16.26 1.10 10.08
C ASP A 207 14.82 0.97 9.55
N ALA A 208 14.17 -0.19 9.79
CA ALA A 208 12.78 -0.42 9.42
C ALA A 208 11.84 0.55 10.18
N GLU A 209 11.97 0.59 11.51
CA GLU A 209 11.21 1.50 12.38
C GLU A 209 11.41 2.96 11.98
N ARG A 210 12.66 3.40 11.77
CA ARG A 210 12.95 4.78 11.33
C ARG A 210 12.26 5.09 10.00
N THR A 211 12.35 4.18 9.03
CA THR A 211 11.76 4.38 7.70
C THR A 211 10.24 4.44 7.76
N LEU A 212 9.61 3.59 8.58
CA LEU A 212 8.17 3.60 8.81
C LEU A 212 7.73 4.87 9.55
N GLN A 213 8.47 5.32 10.56
CA GLN A 213 8.14 6.56 11.28
C GLN A 213 8.20 7.77 10.35
N GLU A 214 9.20 7.87 9.48
CA GLU A 214 9.27 8.92 8.47
C GLU A 214 8.10 8.85 7.48
N ALA A 215 7.64 7.64 7.15
CA ALA A 215 6.47 7.44 6.29
C ALA A 215 5.17 7.86 6.99
N ILE A 216 5.00 7.49 8.27
CA ILE A 216 3.87 7.91 9.13
C ILE A 216 3.82 9.43 9.20
N ASN A 217 4.94 10.08 9.52
CA ASN A 217 5.01 11.54 9.61
C ASN A 217 4.62 12.21 8.29
N ASN A 218 5.11 11.69 7.16
CA ASN A 218 4.73 12.20 5.84
C ASN A 218 3.23 12.10 5.56
N ILE A 219 2.58 10.98 5.92
CA ILE A 219 1.14 10.80 5.70
C ILE A 219 0.34 11.70 6.65
N ALA A 220 0.76 11.81 7.92
CA ALA A 220 0.13 12.70 8.90
C ALA A 220 0.20 14.16 8.44
N ASP A 221 1.39 14.63 8.03
CA ASP A 221 1.57 15.96 7.46
C ASP A 221 0.67 16.19 6.23
N ALA A 222 0.56 15.19 5.35
CA ALA A 222 -0.33 15.28 4.19
C ALA A 222 -1.80 15.39 4.61
N LEU A 223 -2.24 14.60 5.60
CA LEU A 223 -3.60 14.63 6.10
C LEU A 223 -3.93 15.99 6.76
N ASP A 224 -3.00 16.55 7.51
CA ASP A 224 -3.15 17.83 8.21
C ASP A 224 -3.19 19.03 7.26
N ILE A 225 -2.39 19.01 6.18
CA ILE A 225 -2.45 20.02 5.11
C ILE A 225 -3.81 19.99 4.39
N GLY A 226 -4.45 18.81 4.34
CA GLY A 226 -5.66 18.56 3.58
C GLY A 226 -5.36 18.25 2.11
N ALA A 227 -6.27 17.51 1.47
CA ALA A 227 -6.11 17.13 0.07
C ALA A 227 -6.23 18.37 -0.84
N PRO A 228 -5.23 18.65 -1.70
CA PRO A 228 -5.38 19.69 -2.70
C PRO A 228 -6.39 19.23 -3.76
N LEU A 229 -7.44 20.01 -3.94
CA LEU A 229 -8.65 19.66 -4.71
C LEU A 229 -8.46 19.59 -6.23
N THR A 230 -7.25 19.61 -6.78
CA THR A 230 -7.04 19.63 -8.23
C THR A 230 -7.01 18.21 -8.80
N ILE A 231 -8.05 17.83 -9.54
CA ILE A 231 -8.20 16.56 -10.26
C ILE A 231 -6.97 16.26 -11.15
N ASP A 232 -6.45 17.29 -11.83
CA ASP A 232 -5.32 17.18 -12.79
C ASP A 232 -4.03 16.61 -12.18
N ALA A 233 -3.74 16.88 -10.91
CA ALA A 233 -2.51 16.39 -10.27
C ALA A 233 -2.58 14.89 -9.98
N VAL A 234 -3.77 14.41 -9.61
CA VAL A 234 -4.03 13.00 -9.25
C VAL A 234 -4.00 12.11 -10.49
N GLU A 235 -4.65 12.54 -11.58
CA GLU A 235 -4.68 11.77 -12.83
C GLU A 235 -3.27 11.61 -13.43
N GLN A 236 -2.48 12.68 -13.43
CA GLN A 236 -1.11 12.65 -13.98
C GLN A 236 -0.16 11.78 -13.15
N ALA A 237 -0.35 11.70 -11.83
CA ALA A 237 0.44 10.82 -10.97
C ALA A 237 0.09 9.33 -11.13
N LYS A 238 -0.98 9.00 -11.87
CA LYS A 238 -1.52 7.63 -12.01
C LYS A 238 -1.82 6.98 -10.64
N PHE A 239 -2.00 7.79 -9.59
CA PHE A 239 -2.10 7.38 -8.19
C PHE A 239 -3.24 8.13 -7.52
N LYS A 240 -4.23 7.39 -7.03
CA LYS A 240 -5.41 7.94 -6.35
C LYS A 240 -5.07 8.20 -4.89
N ALA A 241 -4.57 9.40 -4.60
CA ALA A 241 -4.31 9.86 -3.25
C ALA A 241 -5.57 10.55 -2.69
N THR A 242 -6.19 9.99 -1.65
CA THR A 242 -7.32 10.61 -0.94
C THR A 242 -7.06 10.66 0.57
N PRO A 243 -7.81 11.48 1.34
CA PRO A 243 -7.77 11.43 2.80
C PRO A 243 -8.03 10.03 3.38
N GLU A 244 -8.92 9.26 2.75
CA GLU A 244 -9.21 7.87 3.12
C GLU A 244 -8.00 6.97 2.89
N THR A 245 -7.29 7.13 1.77
CA THR A 245 -6.02 6.44 1.52
C THR A 245 -5.00 6.78 2.62
N CYS A 246 -4.91 8.04 3.04
CA CYS A 246 -4.00 8.46 4.11
C CYS A 246 -4.34 7.75 5.43
N MET A 247 -5.61 7.77 5.84
CA MET A 247 -6.06 7.13 7.09
C MET A 247 -5.85 5.63 7.10
N ARG A 248 -6.20 4.95 5.99
CA ARG A 248 -5.95 3.51 5.83
C ARG A 248 -4.45 3.22 5.97
N THR A 249 -3.62 3.97 5.24
CA THR A 249 -2.17 3.77 5.25
C THR A 249 -1.58 4.01 6.63
N LEU A 250 -2.06 5.02 7.38
CA LEU A 250 -1.65 5.24 8.76
C LEU A 250 -2.02 4.06 9.66
N GLY A 251 -3.24 3.54 9.54
CA GLY A 251 -3.68 2.34 10.26
C GLY A 251 -2.76 1.14 10.02
N THR A 252 -2.45 0.85 8.75
CA THR A 252 -1.53 -0.25 8.38
C THR A 252 -0.10 0.04 8.86
N ALA A 253 0.42 1.26 8.66
CA ALA A 253 1.80 1.61 9.03
C ALA A 253 2.06 1.44 10.53
N HIS A 254 1.14 1.92 11.37
CA HIS A 254 1.21 1.74 12.81
C HIS A 254 1.12 0.26 13.21
N TYR A 255 0.28 -0.53 12.53
CA TYR A 255 0.22 -1.96 12.80
C TYR A 255 1.53 -2.69 12.45
N VAL A 256 2.17 -2.33 11.34
CA VAL A 256 3.50 -2.86 10.97
C VAL A 256 4.56 -2.44 12.00
N CYS A 257 4.54 -1.18 12.48
CA CYS A 257 5.41 -0.74 13.58
C CYS A 257 5.20 -1.57 14.86
N TYR A 258 3.94 -1.90 15.20
CA TYR A 258 3.64 -2.78 16.32
C TYR A 258 4.21 -4.19 16.10
N GLN A 259 4.11 -4.75 14.89
CA GLN A 259 4.67 -6.08 14.61
C GLN A 259 6.19 -6.13 14.76
N ILE A 260 6.89 -5.02 14.47
CA ILE A 260 8.35 -4.91 14.61
C ILE A 260 8.75 -4.65 16.07
N SER A 261 8.09 -3.71 16.75
CA SER A 261 8.53 -3.18 18.05
C SER A 261 7.79 -3.78 19.26
N GLU A 262 6.68 -4.50 19.01
CA GLU A 262 5.70 -4.95 20.01
C GLU A 262 5.13 -3.84 20.92
N ARG A 263 5.27 -2.56 20.55
CA ARG A 263 4.77 -1.42 21.34
C ARG A 263 3.26 -1.29 21.22
N LEU A 264 2.55 -1.46 22.34
CA LEU A 264 1.09 -1.40 22.38
C LEU A 264 0.53 -0.04 21.89
N SER A 265 1.26 1.06 22.06
CA SER A 265 0.86 2.38 21.55
C SER A 265 0.70 2.41 20.03
N ASP A 266 1.55 1.71 19.29
CA ASP A 266 1.45 1.61 17.83
C ASP A 266 0.18 0.84 17.44
N LEU A 267 -0.15 -0.23 18.17
CA LEU A 267 -1.38 -0.98 17.94
C LEU A 267 -2.64 -0.16 18.25
N ASP A 268 -2.62 0.62 19.32
CA ASP A 268 -3.72 1.52 19.68
C ASP A 268 -3.94 2.62 18.63
N ASP A 269 -2.85 3.18 18.09
CA ASP A 269 -2.91 4.14 16.99
C ASP A 269 -3.48 3.50 15.72
N ALA A 270 -3.08 2.27 15.39
CA ALA A 270 -3.62 1.52 14.26
C ALA A 270 -5.15 1.33 14.36
N ILE A 271 -5.62 0.88 15.53
CA ILE A 271 -7.05 0.72 15.84
C ILE A 271 -7.79 2.05 15.74
N ARG A 272 -7.19 3.13 16.27
CA ARG A 272 -7.77 4.48 16.22
C ARG A 272 -7.98 4.94 14.78
N TRP A 273 -6.97 4.81 13.92
CA TRP A 273 -7.06 5.22 12.51
C TRP A 273 -8.11 4.42 11.73
N ASN A 274 -8.19 3.10 11.94
CA ASN A 274 -9.23 2.28 11.30
C ASN A 274 -10.65 2.67 11.76
N ARG A 275 -10.84 2.94 13.05
CA ARG A 275 -12.14 3.45 13.57
C ARG A 275 -12.50 4.81 12.99
N GLN A 276 -11.53 5.72 12.87
CA GLN A 276 -11.74 7.03 12.24
C GLN A 276 -12.06 6.93 10.74
N LEU A 277 -11.44 5.99 10.03
CA LEU A 277 -11.76 5.75 8.63
C LEU A 277 -13.19 5.21 8.48
N LEU A 278 -13.59 4.20 9.27
CA LEU A 278 -14.94 3.62 9.24
C LEU A 278 -16.04 4.61 9.63
N SER A 279 -15.74 5.65 10.40
CA SER A 279 -16.73 6.71 10.68
C SER A 279 -16.94 7.67 9.50
N ARG A 280 -16.03 7.66 8.51
CA ARG A 280 -16.10 8.49 7.30
C ARG A 280 -16.61 7.74 6.07
N ILE A 281 -16.39 6.43 6.00
CA ILE A 281 -16.76 5.62 4.83
C ILE A 281 -17.93 4.69 5.14
N GLY A 282 -18.84 4.53 4.16
CA GLY A 282 -19.96 3.59 4.25
C GLY A 282 -19.66 2.23 3.61
N PRO A 283 -20.58 1.25 3.72
CA PRO A 283 -20.41 -0.12 3.20
C PRO A 283 -20.18 -0.23 1.67
N ILE A 284 -20.54 0.79 0.91
CA ILE A 284 -20.37 0.85 -0.55
C ILE A 284 -18.93 1.25 -0.93
N HIS A 285 -18.17 1.84 0.01
CA HIS A 285 -16.82 2.31 -0.26
C HIS A 285 -15.83 1.15 -0.46
N GLU A 286 -14.92 1.26 -1.43
CA GLU A 286 -14.03 0.16 -1.83
C GLU A 286 -13.10 -0.33 -0.70
N GLU A 287 -12.73 0.58 0.21
CA GLU A 287 -11.85 0.33 1.36
C GLU A 287 -12.56 -0.23 2.60
N TYR A 288 -13.90 -0.23 2.61
CA TYR A 288 -14.66 -0.55 3.81
C TYR A 288 -14.40 -1.98 4.32
N ALA A 289 -14.38 -2.96 3.41
CA ALA A 289 -14.12 -4.36 3.77
C ALA A 289 -12.71 -4.57 4.33
N TYR A 290 -11.70 -3.97 3.69
CA TYR A 290 -10.31 -4.05 4.14
C TYR A 290 -10.15 -3.40 5.52
N CYS A 291 -10.71 -2.20 5.72
CA CYS A 291 -10.62 -1.49 7.00
C CYS A 291 -11.29 -2.26 8.16
N LYS A 292 -12.46 -2.88 7.93
CA LYS A 292 -13.10 -3.74 8.94
C LYS A 292 -12.27 -4.98 9.26
N PHE A 293 -11.69 -5.61 8.23
CA PHE A 293 -10.83 -6.78 8.42
C PHE A 293 -9.60 -6.42 9.26
N ASP A 294 -8.89 -5.35 8.89
CA ASP A 294 -7.72 -4.85 9.60
C ASP A 294 -8.07 -4.50 11.06
N LEU A 295 -9.20 -3.83 11.29
CA LEU A 295 -9.68 -3.52 12.64
C LEU A 295 -9.92 -4.78 13.48
N ALA A 296 -10.59 -5.80 12.93
CA ALA A 296 -10.83 -7.05 13.63
C ALA A 296 -9.51 -7.77 13.97
N GLN A 297 -8.57 -7.81 13.04
CA GLN A 297 -7.24 -8.40 13.25
C GLN A 297 -6.47 -7.66 14.35
N GLN A 298 -6.44 -6.32 14.31
CA GLN A 298 -5.73 -5.50 15.29
C GLN A 298 -6.32 -5.62 16.70
N LEU A 299 -7.66 -5.65 16.83
CA LEU A 299 -8.33 -5.90 18.11
C LEU A 299 -8.00 -7.28 18.67
N PHE A 300 -7.89 -8.29 17.81
CA PHE A 300 -7.48 -9.64 18.22
C PHE A 300 -6.02 -9.67 18.69
N GLU A 301 -5.11 -9.00 17.98
CA GLU A 301 -3.72 -8.88 18.39
C GLU A 301 -3.57 -8.16 19.73
N LYS A 302 -4.41 -7.15 19.99
CA LYS A 302 -4.42 -6.45 21.28
C LYS A 302 -4.79 -7.40 22.41
N TYR A 303 -5.83 -8.21 22.22
CA TYR A 303 -6.19 -9.27 23.16
C TYR A 303 -5.03 -10.26 23.37
N GLN A 304 -4.36 -10.71 22.30
CA GLN A 304 -3.23 -11.63 22.41
C GLN A 304 -2.06 -11.02 23.21
N HIS A 305 -1.72 -9.76 22.94
CA HIS A 305 -0.69 -9.03 23.66
C HIS A 305 -0.98 -8.95 25.16
N GLU A 306 -2.21 -8.55 25.53
CA GLU A 306 -2.63 -8.50 26.93
C GLU A 306 -2.65 -9.88 27.61
N ARG A 307 -2.99 -10.93 26.86
CA ARG A 307 -2.92 -12.30 27.39
C ARG A 307 -1.48 -12.74 27.63
N ARG A 308 -0.54 -12.39 26.74
CA ARG A 308 0.90 -12.71 26.88
C ARG A 308 1.51 -12.00 28.09
N THR A 309 1.25 -10.70 28.25
CA THR A 309 1.75 -9.91 29.39
C THR A 309 1.25 -10.44 30.74
N ARG A 310 -0.01 -10.91 30.82
CA ARG A 310 -0.54 -11.57 32.03
C ARG A 310 0.16 -12.89 32.35
N LYS A 311 0.42 -13.73 31.35
CA LYS A 311 1.11 -15.01 31.55
C LYS A 311 2.53 -14.83 32.09
N ASN A 312 3.20 -13.75 31.71
CA ASN A 312 4.59 -13.48 32.08
C ASN A 312 4.74 -12.87 33.49
N GLY A 313 3.66 -12.74 34.26
CA GLY A 313 3.72 -12.41 35.69
C GLY A 313 4.13 -10.97 36.03
N THR A 314 4.34 -10.11 35.03
CA THR A 314 4.63 -8.68 35.22
C THR A 314 3.36 -7.83 35.37
N GLY A 315 2.18 -8.39 35.09
CA GLY A 315 0.91 -7.77 35.42
C GLY A 315 0.57 -7.98 36.90
N HIS A 316 0.72 -6.94 37.72
CA HIS A 316 0.13 -6.90 39.06
C HIS A 316 -1.30 -7.47 39.02
N TYR A 317 -1.60 -8.37 39.94
CA TYR A 317 -2.91 -8.95 40.19
C TYR A 317 -3.97 -7.85 40.43
N LEU A 318 -4.50 -7.26 39.36
CA LEU A 318 -5.64 -6.34 39.43
C LEU A 318 -6.93 -7.17 39.39
N GLU A 319 -7.46 -7.35 40.59
CA GLU A 319 -8.88 -7.45 40.96
C GLU A 319 -9.82 -8.17 39.99
N ALA A 320 -10.21 -9.38 40.40
CA ALA A 320 -11.03 -10.36 39.67
C ALA A 320 -12.47 -9.94 39.29
N ASN A 321 -12.85 -8.65 39.41
CA ASN A 321 -14.25 -8.22 39.28
C ASN A 321 -14.55 -7.19 38.18
N THR A 322 -13.58 -6.77 37.39
CA THR A 322 -13.86 -5.94 36.20
C THR A 322 -13.56 -6.72 34.92
N ALA A 323 -14.41 -6.57 33.90
CA ALA A 323 -14.19 -7.16 32.58
C ALA A 323 -12.79 -6.77 32.12
N THR A 324 -11.86 -7.73 32.12
CA THR A 324 -10.47 -7.40 31.89
C THR A 324 -10.32 -6.84 30.47
N PRO A 325 -9.54 -5.76 30.24
CA PRO A 325 -9.52 -5.05 28.95
C PRO A 325 -9.37 -5.96 27.71
N GLY A 326 -8.56 -7.02 27.82
CA GLY A 326 -8.35 -7.98 26.73
C GLY A 326 -9.57 -8.83 26.39
N SER A 327 -10.46 -9.11 27.35
CA SER A 327 -11.73 -9.77 27.04
C SER A 327 -12.65 -8.88 26.22
N GLN A 328 -12.61 -7.56 26.46
CA GLN A 328 -13.33 -6.60 25.64
C GLN A 328 -12.76 -6.53 24.22
N ALA A 329 -11.43 -6.51 24.08
CA ALA A 329 -10.79 -6.50 22.76
C ALA A 329 -11.12 -7.74 21.92
N LEU A 330 -11.16 -8.94 22.53
CA LEU A 330 -11.61 -10.16 21.86
C LEU A 330 -13.07 -10.07 21.42
N TYR A 331 -13.96 -9.61 22.30
CA TYR A 331 -15.37 -9.42 21.98
C TYR A 331 -15.57 -8.43 20.83
N ASP A 332 -14.92 -7.27 20.90
CA ASP A 332 -14.99 -6.24 19.85
C ASP A 332 -14.48 -6.81 18.51
N ALA A 333 -13.38 -7.58 18.53
CA ALA A 333 -12.82 -8.21 17.34
C ALA A 333 -13.82 -9.19 16.70
N GLU A 334 -14.45 -10.05 17.51
CA GLU A 334 -15.48 -11.00 17.03
C GLU A 334 -16.69 -10.26 16.44
N VAL A 335 -17.17 -9.20 17.10
CA VAL A 335 -18.32 -8.41 16.62
C VAL A 335 -18.02 -7.79 15.26
N VAL A 336 -16.85 -7.16 15.10
CA VAL A 336 -16.44 -6.56 13.81
C VAL A 336 -16.28 -7.63 12.73
N ALA A 337 -15.64 -8.76 13.07
CA ALA A 337 -15.40 -9.86 12.12
C ALA A 337 -16.69 -10.53 11.64
N LYS A 338 -17.63 -10.83 12.55
CA LYS A 338 -18.94 -11.41 12.24
C LYS A 338 -19.76 -10.45 11.38
N ALA A 339 -19.80 -9.17 11.73
CA ALA A 339 -20.48 -8.14 10.95
C ALA A 339 -19.92 -8.03 9.52
N LEU A 340 -18.59 -8.08 9.35
CA LEU A 340 -17.99 -8.09 8.02
C LEU A 340 -18.37 -9.35 7.23
N MET A 341 -18.36 -10.54 7.86
CA MET A 341 -18.74 -11.79 7.20
C MET A 341 -20.18 -11.76 6.66
N ASP A 342 -21.10 -11.14 7.40
CA ASP A 342 -22.51 -10.98 7.00
C ASP A 342 -22.73 -9.91 5.91
N GLU A 343 -21.76 -9.01 5.73
CA GLU A 343 -21.81 -7.92 4.76
C GLU A 343 -21.14 -8.29 3.43
N LEU A 344 -20.09 -9.13 3.44
CA LEU A 344 -19.33 -9.52 2.25
C LEU A 344 -20.19 -10.07 1.09
N PRO A 345 -21.20 -10.95 1.30
CA PRO A 345 -22.05 -11.43 0.21
C PRO A 345 -22.91 -10.35 -0.46
N LYS A 346 -23.06 -9.18 0.18
CA LYS A 346 -23.88 -8.06 -0.30
C LYS A 346 -23.07 -7.04 -1.11
N MET A 347 -21.75 -7.18 -1.17
CA MET A 347 -20.87 -6.26 -1.90
C MET A 347 -20.87 -6.54 -3.40
N HIS A 348 -20.76 -5.49 -4.22
CA HIS A 348 -20.90 -5.57 -5.68
C HIS A 348 -19.82 -6.40 -6.40
N ASP A 349 -18.68 -6.67 -5.76
CA ASP A 349 -17.55 -7.41 -6.34
C ASP A 349 -17.07 -8.52 -5.39
N THR A 350 -17.82 -9.63 -5.34
CA THR A 350 -17.50 -10.76 -4.48
C THR A 350 -16.18 -11.44 -4.85
N ALA A 351 -15.76 -11.36 -6.11
CA ALA A 351 -14.50 -11.92 -6.58
C ALA A 351 -13.29 -11.19 -5.98
N LYS A 352 -13.35 -9.86 -5.90
CA LYS A 352 -12.30 -9.02 -5.27
C LYS A 352 -12.10 -9.34 -3.79
N TYR A 353 -13.16 -9.68 -3.07
CA TYR A 353 -13.11 -9.91 -1.61
C TYR A 353 -12.92 -11.37 -1.18
N ARG A 354 -12.72 -12.29 -2.13
CA ARG A 354 -12.55 -13.72 -1.83
C ARG A 354 -11.39 -14.00 -0.87
N GLU A 355 -10.28 -13.30 -1.03
CA GLU A 355 -9.09 -13.45 -0.15
C GLU A 355 -9.40 -13.01 1.28
N ILE A 356 -10.08 -11.87 1.45
CA ILE A 356 -10.53 -11.38 2.77
C ILE A 356 -11.45 -12.41 3.41
N GLN A 357 -12.41 -12.97 2.67
CA GLN A 357 -13.36 -13.95 3.21
C GLN A 357 -12.65 -15.18 3.80
N VAL A 358 -11.64 -15.72 3.10
CA VAL A 358 -10.85 -16.87 3.58
C VAL A 358 -10.08 -16.51 4.84
N ASN A 359 -9.41 -15.35 4.87
CA ASN A 359 -8.64 -14.91 6.03
C ASN A 359 -9.54 -14.60 7.23
N LEU A 360 -10.73 -14.03 6.99
CA LEU A 360 -11.72 -13.71 8.00
C LEU A 360 -12.31 -14.96 8.65
N ASP A 361 -12.63 -16.00 7.86
CA ASP A 361 -13.07 -17.30 8.39
C ASP A 361 -11.99 -17.95 9.28
N LYS A 362 -10.72 -17.90 8.86
CA LYS A 362 -9.59 -18.37 9.68
C LYS A 362 -9.48 -17.58 10.99
N LEU A 363 -9.62 -16.25 10.93
CA LEU A 363 -9.56 -15.38 12.10
C LEU A 363 -10.68 -15.72 13.09
N LEU A 364 -11.93 -15.85 12.61
CA LEU A 364 -13.09 -16.20 13.42
C LEU A 364 -12.92 -17.55 14.13
N ARG A 365 -12.46 -18.59 13.43
CA ARG A 365 -12.20 -19.91 14.05
C ARG A 365 -11.14 -19.83 15.15
N THR A 366 -10.14 -18.97 14.97
CA THR A 366 -9.08 -18.74 15.96
C THR A 366 -9.65 -18.04 17.20
N MET A 367 -10.50 -17.02 17.01
CA MET A 367 -11.20 -16.34 18.09
C MET A 367 -12.11 -17.31 18.87
N ASP A 368 -12.92 -18.11 18.17
CA ASP A 368 -13.83 -19.09 18.78
C ASP A 368 -13.07 -20.09 19.69
N ALA A 369 -11.89 -20.56 19.25
CA ALA A 369 -11.03 -21.42 20.06
C ALA A 369 -10.53 -20.73 21.34
N HIS A 370 -10.19 -19.44 21.27
CA HIS A 370 -9.78 -18.65 22.43
C HIS A 370 -10.95 -18.38 23.39
N SER A 371 -12.14 -18.13 22.85
CA SER A 371 -13.37 -17.94 23.63
C SER A 371 -13.78 -19.22 24.36
N ALA A 372 -13.71 -20.38 23.70
CA ALA A 372 -13.96 -21.69 24.32
C ALA A 372 -12.96 -22.03 25.44
N TYR A 373 -11.67 -21.75 25.23
CA TYR A 373 -10.64 -21.95 26.25
C TYR A 373 -10.87 -21.06 27.49
N SER A 374 -11.33 -19.82 27.27
CA SER A 374 -11.63 -18.89 28.37
C SER A 374 -12.85 -19.33 29.18
N ALA A 375 -13.86 -19.92 28.52
CA ALA A 375 -15.05 -20.45 29.17
C ALA A 375 -14.74 -21.69 30.04
N SER A 376 -13.90 -22.61 29.54
CA SER A 376 -13.56 -23.84 30.28
C SER A 376 -12.77 -23.55 31.56
N ASN A 377 -11.89 -22.55 31.54
CA ASN A 377 -11.06 -22.20 32.71
C ASN A 377 -11.88 -21.58 33.85
N LYS A 378 -12.95 -20.82 33.53
CA LYS A 378 -13.88 -20.27 34.54
C LYS A 378 -14.62 -21.38 35.30
N GLY A 379 -14.93 -22.50 34.65
CA GLY A 379 -15.60 -23.64 35.29
C GLY A 379 -14.74 -24.41 36.27
N SER A 380 -13.41 -24.42 36.10
CA SER A 380 -12.48 -25.16 36.96
C SER A 380 -12.18 -24.45 38.28
N SER A 381 -12.10 -23.11 38.27
CA SER A 381 -11.75 -22.30 39.46
C SER A 381 -12.86 -22.24 40.53
N LEU A 382 -14.08 -22.68 40.22
CA LEU A 382 -15.20 -22.73 41.17
C LEU A 382 -15.33 -24.07 41.90
N ARG A 383 -14.42 -25.03 41.68
CA ARG A 383 -14.24 -26.12 42.65
C ARG A 383 -13.57 -25.55 43.88
N THR A 384 -14.38 -25.01 44.79
CA THR A 384 -14.00 -24.87 46.20
C THR A 384 -13.32 -26.16 46.63
N PRO A 385 -12.10 -26.14 47.18
CA PRO A 385 -11.49 -27.33 47.73
C PRO A 385 -12.50 -27.92 48.73
N SER A 386 -12.92 -29.16 48.50
CA SER A 386 -13.71 -29.88 49.50
C SER A 386 -13.02 -29.72 50.84
N PRO A 387 -13.73 -29.33 51.91
CA PRO A 387 -13.13 -29.19 53.23
C PRO A 387 -12.38 -30.48 53.55
N ALA A 388 -11.09 -30.33 53.88
CA ALA A 388 -10.26 -31.46 54.25
C ALA A 388 -10.97 -32.24 55.39
N PRO A 389 -11.04 -33.58 55.35
CA PRO A 389 -11.60 -34.35 56.43
C PRO A 389 -10.81 -34.03 57.71
N SER A 390 -11.50 -33.49 58.70
CA SER A 390 -10.99 -33.13 60.01
C SER A 390 -10.23 -34.32 60.62
N ALA A 391 -8.94 -34.11 60.92
CA ALA A 391 -8.11 -35.08 61.61
C ALA A 391 -8.70 -35.41 63.00
N PRO A 392 -8.67 -36.68 63.45
CA PRO A 392 -9.15 -37.06 64.77
C PRO A 392 -8.23 -36.49 65.85
N SER A 393 -8.83 -35.82 66.84
CA SER A 393 -8.13 -35.32 68.03
C SER A 393 -7.57 -36.49 68.84
N SER A 394 -6.25 -36.63 68.86
CA SER A 394 -5.55 -37.51 69.80
C SER A 394 -5.71 -36.96 71.22
N GLY A 395 -6.47 -37.69 72.05
CA GLY A 395 -6.57 -37.40 73.48
C GLY A 395 -5.24 -37.63 74.19
N HIS A 396 -4.70 -36.58 74.79
CA HIS A 396 -3.64 -36.67 75.78
C HIS A 396 -4.21 -37.22 77.10
N ALA A 397 -3.87 -38.46 77.43
CA ALA A 397 -4.04 -39.01 78.77
C ALA A 397 -2.79 -38.72 79.60
N SER A 398 -2.96 -37.86 80.60
CA SER A 398 -2.01 -37.62 81.68
C SER A 398 -1.97 -38.85 82.59
N MET A 399 -0.80 -39.45 82.81
CA MET A 399 -0.63 -40.42 83.89
C MET A 399 0.66 -40.10 84.67
N SER A 400 0.41 -39.76 85.93
CA SER A 400 1.36 -39.48 87.00
C SER A 400 2.14 -40.74 87.38
N CYS A 401 3.42 -40.62 87.70
CA CYS A 401 4.04 -41.40 88.78
C CYS A 401 5.19 -40.60 89.41
N ALA A 402 5.08 -40.43 90.72
CA ALA A 402 6.09 -39.89 91.61
C ALA A 402 7.00 -41.00 92.15
N GLY A 403 8.23 -40.61 92.50
CA GLY A 403 8.95 -41.09 93.69
C GLY A 403 9.87 -42.30 93.55
N ALA A 404 11.18 -42.07 93.58
CA ALA A 404 12.06 -42.35 94.73
C ALA A 404 13.44 -41.75 94.48
#